data_AF-A0A9W8B9D7-F1
#
_entry.id   AF-A0A9W8B9D7-F1
#
_cell.length_a   1.000
_cell.length_b   1.000
_cell.length_c   1.000
_cell.angle_alpha   90.00
_cell.angle_beta   90.00
_cell.angle_gamma   90.00
#
_symmetry.space_group_name_H-M   'P 1'
#
loop_
_entity.id
_entity.type
_entity.pdbx_description
1 polymer ?
#
loop_
_entity_poly.entity_id
_entity_poly.type
_entity_poly.pdbx_seq_one_letter_code
_entity_poly.pdbx_strand_id
1 'polypeptide(L)'
;PQLLEISNGSGTVELRVEYLAGNIDLTILHPAVAGIATLQYLFAYKPSQLLTPIRLITDGHADRVRRVYAESWFDNADAPSAYEDHADPDAQLHSDGFMITEDHVSSFCQTVGNHLQHYLQGGKAGSRAPMEYLFLSCTPSTLRILASTVFGDGQLEIVHLYHKIRLADGAAPLMVGDSVSSSLSIGGVFNAGAGKQITVLGTLRCRGEVIAHMETAFLSRNRSTPIEMAFQREHEQRFTIGLATDSDVAALVAKEWFTYHDNAPFRLASGVQVEFCLDSAYRFKRDGVYSSILTTGHAYVKSPAGAAVLVADINFKCGTSVKNPVIEYLRRHEASSDEI
;
A
#
# COMPACT_ATOMS: atom_id res chain seq x y z
N PRO A 1 33.76 -5.87 -30.61
CA PRO A 1 32.96 -6.23 -29.40
C PRO A 1 33.58 -7.50 -28.81
N GLN A 2 33.90 -7.50 -27.53
CA GLN A 2 34.23 -8.74 -26.81
C GLN A 2 32.97 -9.15 -26.05
N LEU A 3 32.49 -10.38 -26.26
CA LEU A 3 31.31 -10.93 -25.60
C LEU A 3 31.74 -12.09 -24.70
N LEU A 4 31.30 -12.05 -23.45
CA LEU A 4 31.40 -13.16 -22.50
C LEU A 4 29.98 -13.56 -22.09
N GLU A 5 29.64 -14.83 -22.25
CA GLU A 5 28.39 -15.41 -21.76
C GLU A 5 28.69 -16.32 -20.57
N ILE A 6 27.87 -16.23 -19.52
CA ILE A 6 27.97 -17.06 -18.32
C ILE A 6 26.67 -17.83 -18.20
N SER A 7 26.77 -19.16 -18.16
CA SER A 7 25.64 -20.06 -18.04
C SER A 7 25.61 -20.77 -16.68
N ASN A 8 24.42 -21.15 -16.23
CA ASN A 8 24.24 -21.97 -15.04
C ASN A 8 24.52 -23.45 -15.29
N GLY A 9 24.31 -24.28 -14.25
CA GLY A 9 24.53 -25.72 -14.31
C GLY A 9 23.66 -26.48 -15.33
N SER A 10 22.56 -25.89 -15.82
CA SER A 10 21.74 -26.46 -16.91
C SER A 10 22.14 -25.96 -18.30
N GLY A 11 23.16 -25.10 -18.41
CA GLY A 11 23.62 -24.51 -19.68
C GLY A 11 22.84 -23.27 -20.13
N THR A 12 21.87 -22.81 -19.34
CA THR A 12 21.11 -21.59 -19.65
C THR A 12 21.98 -20.37 -19.37
N VAL A 13 22.09 -19.44 -20.33
CA VAL A 13 22.84 -18.19 -20.16
C VAL A 13 22.10 -17.28 -19.18
N GLU A 14 22.76 -16.88 -18.10
CA GLU A 14 22.21 -15.99 -17.06
C GLU A 14 22.83 -14.58 -17.12
N LEU A 15 24.06 -14.47 -17.62
CA LEU A 15 24.76 -13.18 -17.74
C LEU A 15 25.41 -13.06 -19.12
N ARG A 16 25.35 -11.85 -19.68
CA ARG A 16 26.15 -11.44 -20.84
C ARG A 16 26.94 -10.20 -20.50
N VAL A 17 28.22 -10.19 -20.85
CA VAL A 17 29.10 -9.03 -20.70
C VAL A 17 29.63 -8.66 -22.07
N GLU A 18 29.26 -7.49 -22.56
CA GLU A 18 29.76 -6.95 -23.83
C GLU A 18 30.64 -5.72 -23.59
N TYR A 19 31.83 -5.72 -24.18
CA TYR A 19 32.68 -4.54 -24.23
C TYR A 19 32.67 -3.90 -25.62
N LEU A 20 32.20 -2.65 -25.71
CA LEU A 20 32.12 -1.88 -26.94
C LEU A 20 32.50 -0.42 -26.70
N ALA A 21 33.50 0.07 -27.46
CA ALA A 21 33.87 1.49 -27.54
C ALA A 21 34.12 2.18 -26.17
N GLY A 22 34.73 1.48 -25.22
CA GLY A 22 35.00 2.02 -23.88
C GLY A 22 33.85 1.92 -22.89
N ASN A 23 32.77 1.21 -23.24
CA ASN A 23 31.67 0.87 -22.35
C ASN A 23 31.57 -0.65 -22.15
N ILE A 24 31.14 -1.05 -20.96
CA ILE A 24 30.83 -2.44 -20.61
C ILE A 24 29.32 -2.51 -20.37
N ASP A 25 28.62 -3.34 -21.12
CA ASP A 25 27.22 -3.71 -20.87
C ASP A 25 27.21 -5.05 -20.15
N LEU A 26 26.74 -5.05 -18.90
CA LEU A 26 26.42 -6.26 -18.15
C LEU A 26 24.91 -6.46 -18.22
N THR A 27 24.49 -7.49 -18.93
CA THR A 27 23.11 -7.88 -19.07
C THR A 27 22.82 -9.10 -18.19
N ILE A 28 21.86 -8.99 -17.29
CA ILE A 28 21.33 -10.10 -16.47
C ILE A 28 20.05 -10.60 -17.13
N LEU A 29 20.00 -11.90 -17.42
CA LEU A 29 18.86 -12.59 -18.02
C LEU A 29 18.09 -13.31 -16.93
N HIS A 30 16.88 -12.84 -16.64
CA HIS A 30 16.01 -13.41 -15.61
C HIS A 30 14.82 -14.14 -16.24
N PRO A 31 14.64 -15.44 -15.95
CA PRO A 31 13.41 -16.14 -16.32
C PRO A 31 12.20 -15.49 -15.64
N ALA A 32 11.26 -15.01 -16.43
CA ALA A 32 10.04 -14.34 -16.04
C ALA A 32 8.81 -15.10 -16.57
N VAL A 33 7.61 -14.75 -16.08
CA VAL A 33 6.36 -15.39 -16.53
C VAL A 33 6.18 -15.24 -18.05
N ALA A 34 6.46 -14.06 -18.59
CA ALA A 34 6.32 -13.75 -20.01
C ALA A 34 7.54 -14.13 -20.88
N GLY A 35 8.56 -14.81 -20.32
CA GLY A 35 9.77 -15.20 -21.05
C GLY A 35 11.05 -14.86 -20.30
N ILE A 36 11.96 -14.07 -20.92
CA ILE A 36 13.21 -13.65 -20.28
C ILE A 36 13.18 -12.13 -20.12
N ALA A 37 13.08 -11.65 -18.87
CA ALA A 37 13.25 -10.26 -18.54
C ALA A 37 14.74 -9.92 -18.45
N THR A 38 15.12 -8.72 -18.91
CA THR A 38 16.53 -8.38 -19.13
C THR A 38 16.94 -7.11 -18.38
N LEU A 39 17.83 -7.23 -17.39
CA LEU A 39 18.36 -6.10 -16.63
C LEU A 39 19.77 -5.71 -17.11
N GLN A 40 19.90 -4.51 -17.66
CA GLN A 40 21.18 -3.97 -18.13
C GLN A 40 21.81 -3.00 -17.13
N TYR A 41 23.05 -3.30 -16.75
CA TYR A 41 23.98 -2.40 -16.07
C TYR A 41 25.02 -1.91 -17.07
N LEU A 42 25.02 -0.59 -17.30
CA LEU A 42 25.95 0.06 -18.20
C LEU A 42 27.10 0.64 -17.40
N PHE A 43 28.34 0.34 -17.77
CA PHE A 43 29.52 0.89 -17.12
C PHE A 43 30.41 1.62 -18.13
N ALA A 44 30.91 2.79 -17.75
CA ALA A 44 31.97 3.46 -18.47
C ALA A 44 33.32 2.87 -18.03
N TYR A 45 34.13 2.43 -19.00
CA TYR A 45 35.49 1.96 -18.79
C TYR A 45 36.50 3.02 -19.22
N LYS A 46 37.23 3.57 -18.24
CA LYS A 46 38.26 4.59 -18.40
C LYS A 46 39.57 4.08 -17.79
N PRO A 47 40.42 3.36 -18.55
CA PRO A 47 41.66 2.80 -18.03
C PRO A 47 42.65 3.86 -17.51
N SER A 48 42.52 5.11 -17.95
CA SER A 48 43.31 6.24 -17.42
C SER A 48 42.99 6.59 -15.97
N GLN A 49 41.86 6.16 -15.42
CA GLN A 49 41.45 6.40 -14.03
C GLN A 49 41.85 5.21 -13.14
N LEU A 50 43.12 5.16 -12.72
CA LEU A 50 43.75 3.99 -12.08
C LEU A 50 43.02 3.43 -10.84
N LEU A 51 42.38 4.28 -10.04
CA LEU A 51 41.71 3.84 -8.80
C LEU A 51 40.26 3.38 -9.02
N THR A 52 39.59 3.88 -10.06
CA THR A 52 38.17 3.61 -10.35
C THR A 52 37.93 3.54 -11.87
N PRO A 53 38.57 2.58 -12.55
CA PRO A 53 38.56 2.53 -14.02
C PRO A 53 37.22 2.09 -14.60
N ILE A 54 36.34 1.48 -13.80
CA ILE A 54 34.99 1.06 -14.19
C ILE A 54 34.01 1.81 -13.30
N ARG A 55 33.04 2.50 -13.91
CA ARG A 55 32.02 3.28 -13.20
C ARG A 55 30.64 3.00 -13.76
N LEU A 56 29.68 2.77 -12.88
CA LEU A 56 28.28 2.58 -13.28
C LEU A 56 27.73 3.88 -13.89
N ILE A 57 27.05 3.76 -15.03
CA ILE A 57 26.26 4.81 -15.65
C ILE A 57 24.87 4.73 -15.05
N THR A 58 24.56 5.69 -14.19
CA THR A 58 23.30 5.74 -13.42
C THR A 58 22.12 6.22 -14.23
N ASP A 59 22.37 6.94 -15.32
CA ASP A 59 21.30 7.51 -16.16
C ASP A 59 20.44 6.40 -16.77
N GLY A 60 19.13 6.54 -16.60
CA GLY A 60 18.13 5.55 -17.02
C GLY A 60 18.17 4.22 -16.27
N HIS A 61 19.03 4.05 -15.25
CA HIS A 61 19.11 2.79 -14.50
C HIS A 61 17.79 2.45 -13.80
N ALA A 62 17.15 3.44 -13.19
CA ALA A 62 15.84 3.26 -12.54
C ALA A 62 14.79 2.75 -13.53
N ASP A 63 14.73 3.30 -14.75
CA ASP A 63 13.78 2.89 -15.78
C ASP A 63 14.04 1.47 -16.29
N ARG A 64 15.32 1.09 -16.44
CA ARG A 64 15.69 -0.29 -16.80
C ARG A 64 15.27 -1.28 -15.71
N VAL A 65 15.46 -0.92 -14.43
CA VAL A 65 14.99 -1.73 -13.30
C VAL A 65 13.46 -1.84 -13.31
N ARG A 66 12.72 -0.72 -13.39
CA ARG A 66 11.25 -0.71 -13.43
C ARG A 66 10.71 -1.61 -14.54
N ARG A 67 11.30 -1.55 -15.73
CA ARG A 67 10.90 -2.37 -16.88
C ARG A 67 11.02 -3.85 -16.58
N VAL A 68 12.14 -4.29 -16.00
CA VAL A 68 12.35 -5.70 -15.65
C VAL A 68 11.32 -6.18 -14.62
N TYR A 69 11.01 -5.36 -13.63
CA TYR A 69 9.94 -5.68 -12.67
C TYR A 69 8.58 -5.75 -13.33
N ALA A 70 8.26 -4.84 -14.25
CA ALA A 70 7.03 -4.89 -15.02
C ALA A 70 6.94 -6.17 -15.89
N GLU A 71 8.01 -6.49 -16.63
CA GLU A 71 8.10 -7.71 -17.46
C GLU A 71 8.05 -9.00 -16.62
N SER A 72 8.55 -8.97 -15.39
CA SER A 72 8.58 -10.13 -14.50
C SER A 72 7.26 -10.38 -13.79
N TRP A 73 6.55 -9.31 -13.43
CA TRP A 73 5.33 -9.39 -12.61
C TRP A 73 4.03 -9.33 -13.38
N PHE A 74 4.02 -8.75 -14.58
CA PHE A 74 2.84 -8.70 -15.42
C PHE A 74 2.96 -9.74 -16.53
N ASP A 75 2.14 -10.78 -16.43
CA ASP A 75 1.88 -11.64 -17.56
C ASP A 75 1.02 -10.89 -18.56
N ASN A 76 1.56 -10.63 -19.74
CA ASN A 76 0.73 -10.31 -20.87
C ASN A 76 1.37 -10.90 -22.12
N ALA A 77 1.30 -12.22 -22.23
CA ALA A 77 1.75 -12.98 -23.40
C ALA A 77 1.22 -12.40 -24.74
N ASP A 78 0.09 -11.68 -24.71
CA ASP A 78 -0.54 -11.07 -25.89
C ASP A 78 -0.27 -9.56 -26.06
N ALA A 79 0.27 -8.86 -25.05
CA ALA A 79 0.49 -7.41 -25.11
C ALA A 79 1.57 -6.91 -24.14
N PRO A 80 2.86 -6.94 -24.53
CA PRO A 80 3.98 -6.41 -23.72
C PRO A 80 3.86 -4.94 -23.32
N SER A 81 2.97 -4.18 -23.98
CA SER A 81 2.69 -2.75 -23.74
C SER A 81 1.51 -2.47 -22.81
N ALA A 82 0.89 -3.48 -22.21
CA ALA A 82 -0.28 -3.30 -21.33
C ALA A 82 0.08 -2.84 -19.90
N TYR A 83 1.38 -2.70 -19.59
CA TYR A 83 1.80 -1.96 -18.42
C TYR A 83 1.56 -0.47 -18.68
N GLU A 84 0.46 0.06 -18.16
CA GLU A 84 0.24 1.50 -18.08
C GLU A 84 1.07 2.04 -16.91
N ASP A 85 2.11 2.80 -17.24
CA ASP A 85 2.86 3.51 -16.21
C ASP A 85 1.97 4.57 -15.56
N HIS A 86 2.04 4.66 -14.23
CA HIS A 86 1.32 5.64 -13.44
C HIS A 86 2.31 6.65 -12.89
N ALA A 87 2.19 7.89 -13.34
CA ALA A 87 2.99 9.02 -12.87
C ALA A 87 2.23 9.94 -11.90
N ASP A 88 0.90 9.79 -11.82
CA ASP A 88 0.06 10.57 -10.92
C ASP A 88 -0.05 9.86 -9.55
N PRO A 89 0.48 10.44 -8.46
CA PRO A 89 0.37 9.88 -7.12
C PRO A 89 -1.07 9.87 -6.57
N ASP A 90 -2.00 10.56 -7.23
CA ASP A 90 -3.40 10.66 -6.83
C ASP A 90 -4.30 9.69 -7.62
N ALA A 91 -3.75 8.98 -8.60
CA ALA A 91 -4.48 7.99 -9.38
C ALA A 91 -4.96 6.82 -8.50
N GLN A 92 -6.16 6.33 -8.83
CA GLN A 92 -6.72 5.12 -8.26
C GLN A 92 -6.61 3.97 -9.27
N LEU A 93 -6.00 2.85 -8.85
CA LEU A 93 -5.87 1.66 -9.67
C LEU A 93 -7.00 0.68 -9.32
N HIS A 94 -7.82 0.38 -10.31
CA HIS A 94 -8.90 -0.59 -10.18
C HIS A 94 -8.49 -1.94 -10.78
N SER A 95 -8.90 -3.02 -10.14
CA SER A 95 -8.82 -4.37 -10.68
C SER A 95 -10.11 -5.10 -10.38
N ASP A 96 -10.68 -5.75 -11.39
CA ASP A 96 -11.86 -6.62 -11.22
C ASP A 96 -11.51 -7.93 -10.48
N GLY A 97 -10.22 -8.17 -10.22
CA GLY A 97 -9.71 -9.37 -9.58
C GLY A 97 -9.86 -10.61 -10.44
N PHE A 98 -9.94 -11.76 -9.77
CA PHE A 98 -10.19 -13.04 -10.41
C PHE A 98 -11.24 -13.83 -9.62
N MET A 99 -11.92 -14.75 -10.30
CA MET A 99 -12.88 -15.64 -9.67
C MET A 99 -12.14 -16.74 -8.88
N ILE A 100 -12.51 -16.90 -7.62
CA ILE A 100 -11.94 -17.93 -6.75
C ILE A 100 -12.55 -19.29 -7.13
N THR A 101 -11.73 -20.20 -7.68
CA THR A 101 -12.17 -21.54 -8.07
C THR A 101 -11.80 -22.57 -6.99
N GLU A 102 -12.38 -23.77 -7.08
CA GLU A 102 -12.01 -24.88 -6.20
C GLU A 102 -10.53 -25.27 -6.38
N ASP A 103 -10.03 -25.24 -7.62
CA ASP A 103 -8.63 -25.54 -7.93
C ASP A 103 -7.69 -24.51 -7.29
N HIS A 104 -8.05 -23.22 -7.33
CA HIS A 104 -7.30 -22.18 -6.63
C HIS A 104 -7.23 -22.50 -5.13
N VAL A 105 -8.37 -22.75 -4.47
CA VAL A 105 -8.41 -23.02 -3.03
C VAL A 105 -7.61 -24.28 -2.68
N SER A 106 -7.77 -25.36 -3.44
CA SER A 106 -7.05 -26.62 -3.23
C SER A 106 -5.55 -26.44 -3.38
N SER A 107 -5.10 -25.81 -4.47
CA SER A 107 -3.68 -25.55 -4.75
C SER A 107 -3.06 -24.66 -3.67
N PHE A 108 -3.75 -23.59 -3.27
CA PHE A 108 -3.31 -22.70 -2.21
C PHE A 108 -3.16 -23.46 -0.89
N CYS A 109 -4.20 -24.16 -0.44
CA CYS A 109 -4.20 -24.89 0.83
C CYS A 109 -3.11 -25.97 0.88
N GLN A 110 -2.86 -26.68 -0.22
CA GLN A 110 -1.74 -27.63 -0.31
C GLN A 110 -0.38 -26.92 -0.20
N THR A 111 -0.22 -25.80 -0.90
CA THR A 111 1.04 -25.04 -0.94
C THR A 111 1.39 -24.45 0.42
N VAL A 112 0.41 -23.87 1.14
CA VAL A 112 0.63 -23.23 2.44
C VAL A 112 0.43 -24.18 3.63
N GLY A 113 0.03 -25.43 3.39
CA GLY A 113 -0.26 -26.40 4.46
C GLY A 113 -1.50 -26.06 5.31
N ASN A 114 -2.51 -25.42 4.71
CA ASN A 114 -3.75 -25.07 5.41
C ASN A 114 -4.76 -26.23 5.32
N HIS A 115 -4.97 -26.91 6.43
CA HIS A 115 -5.81 -28.11 6.51
C HIS A 115 -7.16 -27.87 7.23
N LEU A 116 -7.63 -26.63 7.28
CA LEU A 116 -8.91 -26.33 7.91
C LEU A 116 -10.08 -26.95 7.14
N GLN A 117 -10.98 -27.65 7.87
CA GLN A 117 -12.05 -28.44 7.27
C GLN A 117 -13.00 -27.64 6.36
N HIS A 118 -13.20 -26.36 6.64
CA HIS A 118 -14.07 -25.51 5.81
C HIS A 118 -13.50 -25.16 4.43
N TYR A 119 -12.21 -25.48 4.17
CA TYR A 119 -11.57 -25.39 2.85
C TYR A 119 -11.45 -26.76 2.14
N LEU A 120 -11.64 -27.86 2.87
CA LEU A 120 -11.36 -29.22 2.40
C LEU A 120 -12.60 -29.98 1.87
N GLN A 121 -13.78 -29.34 1.84
CA GLN A 121 -14.98 -29.99 1.31
C GLN A 121 -14.90 -30.07 -0.22
N GLY A 122 -14.32 -31.17 -0.70
CA GLY A 122 -14.12 -31.47 -2.11
C GLY A 122 -15.39 -31.41 -2.94
N GLY A 123 -15.49 -30.39 -3.79
CA GLY A 123 -16.40 -30.39 -4.94
C GLY A 123 -17.88 -30.14 -4.64
N LYS A 124 -18.24 -29.61 -3.47
CA LYS A 124 -19.62 -29.14 -3.24
C LYS A 124 -19.67 -27.62 -3.26
N ALA A 125 -20.50 -27.08 -4.16
CA ALA A 125 -20.88 -25.67 -4.17
C ALA A 125 -21.23 -25.22 -2.74
N GLY A 126 -20.48 -24.26 -2.20
CA GLY A 126 -20.62 -23.79 -0.83
C GLY A 126 -19.37 -23.91 0.07
N SER A 127 -18.22 -24.32 -0.46
CA SER A 127 -16.94 -24.28 0.27
C SER A 127 -16.45 -22.83 0.48
N ARG A 128 -15.88 -22.55 1.66
CA ARG A 128 -15.28 -21.25 1.95
C ARG A 128 -13.95 -21.10 1.19
N ALA A 129 -13.56 -19.86 0.93
CA ALA A 129 -12.24 -19.52 0.45
C ALA A 129 -11.39 -18.88 1.58
N PRO A 130 -10.07 -19.14 1.60
CA PRO A 130 -9.15 -18.46 2.53
C PRO A 130 -9.21 -16.94 2.42
N MET A 131 -9.04 -16.23 3.54
CA MET A 131 -9.08 -14.76 3.54
C MET A 131 -7.89 -14.16 2.78
N GLU A 132 -6.81 -14.92 2.60
CA GLU A 132 -5.62 -14.57 1.85
C GLU A 132 -5.92 -14.25 0.38
N TYR A 133 -7.07 -14.68 -0.15
CA TYR A 133 -7.54 -14.25 -1.46
C TYR A 133 -7.81 -12.75 -1.55
N LEU A 134 -8.10 -12.08 -0.43
CA LEU A 134 -8.16 -10.62 -0.36
C LEU A 134 -6.80 -9.98 -0.70
N PHE A 135 -5.70 -10.55 -0.20
CA PHE A 135 -4.35 -10.12 -0.55
C PHE A 135 -4.05 -10.42 -2.01
N LEU A 136 -4.30 -11.65 -2.46
CA LEU A 136 -4.02 -12.07 -3.84
C LEU A 136 -4.76 -11.20 -4.88
N SER A 137 -5.99 -10.77 -4.58
CA SER A 137 -6.77 -9.90 -5.47
C SER A 137 -6.24 -8.47 -5.58
N CYS A 138 -5.41 -8.00 -4.63
CA CYS A 138 -4.78 -6.68 -4.68
C CYS A 138 -3.32 -6.72 -5.18
N THR A 139 -2.72 -7.91 -5.26
CA THR A 139 -1.33 -8.10 -5.70
C THR A 139 -1.06 -7.49 -7.08
N PRO A 140 -1.87 -7.71 -8.14
CA PRO A 140 -1.57 -7.15 -9.46
C PRO A 140 -1.45 -5.62 -9.44
N SER A 141 -2.41 -4.93 -8.84
CA SER A 141 -2.39 -3.46 -8.73
C SER A 141 -1.26 -2.96 -7.81
N THR A 142 -0.94 -3.69 -6.74
CA THR A 142 0.18 -3.35 -5.85
C THR A 142 1.51 -3.44 -6.59
N LEU A 143 1.73 -4.52 -7.35
CA LEU A 143 2.93 -4.69 -8.16
C LEU A 143 3.03 -3.59 -9.23
N ARG A 144 1.89 -3.14 -9.82
CA ARG A 144 1.87 -2.04 -10.80
C ARG A 144 2.38 -0.74 -10.21
N ILE A 145 1.99 -0.44 -8.97
CA ILE A 145 2.48 0.71 -8.22
C ILE A 145 4.00 0.59 -7.97
N LEU A 146 4.50 -0.59 -7.63
CA LEU A 146 5.95 -0.79 -7.39
C LEU A 146 6.80 -0.69 -8.66
N ALA A 147 6.21 -0.95 -9.83
CA ALA A 147 6.86 -0.76 -11.13
C ALA A 147 6.72 0.68 -11.68
N SER A 148 5.95 1.56 -11.02
CA SER A 148 5.54 2.85 -11.59
C SER A 148 6.54 3.98 -11.39
N THR A 149 6.38 5.01 -12.21
CA THR A 149 7.13 6.27 -12.10
C THR A 149 6.90 6.95 -10.75
N VAL A 150 5.71 6.81 -10.13
CA VAL A 150 5.49 7.36 -8.77
C VAL A 150 6.41 6.72 -7.74
N PHE A 151 6.63 5.40 -7.81
CA PHE A 151 7.58 4.75 -6.92
C PHE A 151 9.03 5.13 -7.26
N GLY A 152 9.34 5.28 -8.55
CA GLY A 152 10.64 5.71 -9.03
C GLY A 152 11.66 4.58 -8.95
N ASP A 153 12.72 4.76 -8.16
CA ASP A 153 13.82 3.79 -8.03
C ASP A 153 13.78 2.95 -6.73
N GLY A 154 14.66 1.96 -6.60
CA GLY A 154 14.87 1.23 -5.34
C GLY A 154 14.20 -0.15 -5.26
N GLN A 155 13.60 -0.64 -6.35
CA GLN A 155 12.94 -1.95 -6.40
C GLN A 155 13.87 -3.10 -6.00
N LEU A 156 15.13 -3.07 -6.42
CA LEU A 156 16.13 -4.08 -6.06
C LEU A 156 16.50 -4.09 -4.57
N GLU A 157 16.20 -3.01 -3.85
CA GLU A 157 16.46 -2.87 -2.41
C GLU A 157 15.17 -2.83 -1.59
N ILE A 158 14.05 -3.25 -2.20
CA ILE A 158 12.73 -3.21 -1.58
C ILE A 158 12.58 -4.27 -0.49
N VAL A 159 11.94 -3.88 0.60
CA VAL A 159 11.53 -4.74 1.70
C VAL A 159 10.03 -4.54 1.91
N HIS A 160 9.26 -5.62 1.88
CA HIS A 160 7.86 -5.59 2.27
C HIS A 160 7.77 -5.56 3.80
N LEU A 161 7.38 -4.41 4.37
CA LEU A 161 7.40 -4.21 5.82
C LEU A 161 6.23 -4.89 6.50
N TYR A 162 5.03 -4.67 5.98
CA TYR A 162 3.80 -5.28 6.49
C TYR A 162 2.69 -5.27 5.44
N HIS A 163 1.72 -6.13 5.68
CA HIS A 163 0.42 -6.13 5.02
C HIS A 163 -0.68 -6.26 6.08
N LYS A 164 -1.69 -5.39 6.02
CA LYS A 164 -2.83 -5.38 6.93
C LYS A 164 -4.10 -5.48 6.11
N ILE A 165 -4.99 -6.37 6.52
CA ILE A 165 -6.37 -6.46 6.01
C ILE A 165 -7.30 -6.31 7.20
N ARG A 166 -8.26 -5.40 7.07
CA ARG A 166 -9.33 -5.18 8.05
C ARG A 166 -10.64 -5.51 7.37
N LEU A 167 -11.33 -6.54 7.85
CA LEU A 167 -12.67 -6.87 7.35
C LEU A 167 -13.66 -5.75 7.71
N ALA A 168 -14.60 -5.50 6.82
CA ALA A 168 -15.73 -4.62 7.12
C ALA A 168 -16.64 -5.28 8.16
N ASP A 169 -17.36 -4.47 8.93
CA ASP A 169 -18.28 -4.95 9.95
C ASP A 169 -19.38 -5.82 9.31
N GLY A 170 -19.52 -7.06 9.79
CA GLY A 170 -20.48 -8.02 9.23
C GLY A 170 -20.10 -8.59 7.86
N ALA A 171 -18.86 -8.40 7.39
CA ALA A 171 -18.41 -8.97 6.12
C ALA A 171 -18.61 -10.50 6.08
N ALA A 172 -19.28 -10.98 5.03
CA ALA A 172 -19.48 -12.39 4.82
C ALA A 172 -18.13 -13.09 4.51
N PRO A 173 -17.94 -14.35 4.94
CA PRO A 173 -16.79 -15.14 4.52
C PRO A 173 -16.72 -15.25 2.99
N LEU A 174 -15.50 -15.23 2.44
CA LEU A 174 -15.30 -15.53 1.04
C LEU A 174 -15.71 -16.97 0.72
N MET A 175 -16.31 -17.16 -0.44
CA MET A 175 -16.77 -18.45 -0.94
C MET A 175 -16.10 -18.78 -2.28
N VAL A 176 -16.02 -20.06 -2.60
CA VAL A 176 -15.75 -20.48 -3.98
C VAL A 176 -16.81 -19.89 -4.91
N GLY A 177 -16.38 -19.36 -6.05
CA GLY A 177 -17.20 -18.65 -7.03
C GLY A 177 -17.26 -17.13 -6.81
N ASP A 178 -16.74 -16.62 -5.69
CA ASP A 178 -16.64 -15.17 -5.48
C ASP A 178 -15.54 -14.56 -6.36
N SER A 179 -15.76 -13.32 -6.80
CA SER A 179 -14.75 -12.46 -7.39
C SER A 179 -14.56 -11.25 -6.49
N VAL A 180 -13.31 -10.97 -6.13
CA VAL A 180 -12.95 -9.83 -5.28
C VAL A 180 -12.29 -8.76 -6.14
N SER A 181 -12.98 -7.64 -6.34
CA SER A 181 -12.38 -6.47 -6.98
C SER A 181 -11.65 -5.60 -5.97
N SER A 182 -10.63 -4.88 -6.44
CA SER A 182 -9.81 -3.99 -5.62
C SER A 182 -9.73 -2.59 -6.21
N SER A 183 -9.66 -1.60 -5.32
CA SER A 183 -9.49 -0.20 -5.65
C SER A 183 -8.36 0.36 -4.80
N LEU A 184 -7.19 0.56 -5.41
CA LEU A 184 -5.95 0.91 -4.70
C LEU A 184 -5.54 2.36 -4.96
N SER A 185 -4.99 3.00 -3.96
CA SER A 185 -4.37 4.33 -4.07
C SER A 185 -3.05 4.35 -3.33
N ILE A 186 -2.19 5.31 -3.67
CA ILE A 186 -0.93 5.50 -2.96
C ILE A 186 -1.24 6.27 -1.67
N GLY A 187 -1.09 5.57 -0.54
CA GLY A 187 -1.22 6.14 0.79
C GLY A 187 -0.07 7.06 1.13
N GLY A 188 1.12 6.87 0.59
CA GLY A 188 2.19 7.85 0.79
C GLY A 188 3.50 7.43 0.17
N VAL A 189 4.35 8.40 -0.10
CA VAL A 189 5.75 8.22 -0.46
C VAL A 189 6.53 9.20 0.40
N PHE A 190 7.38 8.72 1.31
CA PHE A 190 8.08 9.59 2.25
C PHE A 190 9.40 8.97 2.73
N ASN A 191 10.27 9.80 3.33
CA ASN A 191 11.53 9.34 3.89
C ASN A 191 11.31 8.86 5.33
N ALA A 192 11.45 7.55 5.54
CA ALA A 192 11.56 6.94 6.86
C ALA A 192 13.04 6.86 7.27
N GLY A 193 13.32 6.58 8.55
CA GLY A 193 14.69 6.54 9.06
C GLY A 193 15.61 5.52 8.37
N ALA A 194 15.03 4.46 7.77
CA ALA A 194 15.77 3.39 7.09
C ALA A 194 15.72 3.49 5.54
N GLY A 195 15.08 4.52 4.98
CA GLY A 195 14.97 4.73 3.53
C GLY A 195 13.62 5.27 3.08
N LYS A 196 13.37 5.21 1.78
CA LYS A 196 12.13 5.67 1.14
C LYS A 196 11.03 4.64 1.38
N GLN A 197 9.97 5.03 2.09
CA GLN A 197 8.81 4.19 2.31
C GLN A 197 7.69 4.58 1.34
N ILE A 198 7.02 3.57 0.79
CA ILE A 198 5.73 3.71 0.11
C ILE A 198 4.67 2.96 0.90
N THR A 199 3.50 3.57 1.07
CA THR A 199 2.31 2.92 1.60
C THR A 199 1.25 2.88 0.50
N VAL A 200 0.58 1.75 0.34
CA VAL A 200 -0.55 1.56 -0.58
C VAL A 200 -1.78 1.24 0.25
N LEU A 201 -2.88 1.93 -0.05
CA LEU A 201 -4.18 1.79 0.60
C LEU A 201 -5.17 1.18 -0.38
N GLY A 202 -6.13 0.43 0.11
CA GLY A 202 -7.08 -0.24 -0.77
C GLY A 202 -8.42 -0.56 -0.14
N THR A 203 -9.44 -0.54 -0.99
CA THR A 203 -10.79 -1.02 -0.68
C THR A 203 -11.08 -2.24 -1.52
N LEU A 204 -11.51 -3.32 -0.87
CA LEU A 204 -11.81 -4.61 -1.49
C LEU A 204 -13.33 -4.82 -1.49
N ARG A 205 -13.85 -5.20 -2.65
CA ARG A 205 -15.28 -5.43 -2.85
C ARG A 205 -15.55 -6.84 -3.35
N CYS A 206 -16.64 -7.43 -2.88
CA CYS A 206 -17.15 -8.70 -3.37
C CYS A 206 -18.66 -8.59 -3.48
N ARG A 207 -19.23 -9.03 -4.61
CA ARG A 207 -20.67 -8.90 -4.90
C ARG A 207 -21.18 -7.44 -4.77
N GLY A 208 -20.35 -6.46 -5.11
CA GLY A 208 -20.66 -5.02 -5.04
C GLY A 208 -20.42 -4.37 -3.67
N GLU A 209 -20.37 -5.15 -2.60
CA GLU A 209 -20.23 -4.68 -1.22
C GLU A 209 -18.77 -4.53 -0.81
N VAL A 210 -18.45 -3.54 0.04
CA VAL A 210 -17.13 -3.42 0.66
C VAL A 210 -17.00 -4.51 1.72
N ILE A 211 -16.03 -5.40 1.55
CA ILE A 211 -15.80 -6.51 2.47
C ILE A 211 -14.52 -6.35 3.30
N ALA A 212 -13.58 -5.52 2.84
CA ALA A 212 -12.36 -5.25 3.57
C ALA A 212 -11.66 -3.97 3.09
N HIS A 213 -10.81 -3.43 3.96
CA HIS A 213 -9.79 -2.43 3.64
C HIS A 213 -8.41 -3.05 3.81
N MET A 214 -7.46 -2.62 2.98
CA MET A 214 -6.09 -3.10 3.04
C MET A 214 -5.10 -1.93 3.13
N GLU A 215 -3.99 -2.17 3.80
CA GLU A 215 -2.85 -1.27 3.89
C GLU A 215 -1.57 -2.09 3.80
N THR A 216 -0.69 -1.75 2.87
CA THR A 216 0.60 -2.41 2.71
C THR A 216 1.71 -1.39 2.60
N ALA A 217 2.86 -1.66 3.22
CA ALA A 217 4.00 -0.75 3.17
C ALA A 217 5.26 -1.45 2.70
N PHE A 218 6.01 -0.76 1.86
CA PHE A 218 7.29 -1.20 1.35
C PHE A 218 8.36 -0.16 1.63
N LEU A 219 9.59 -0.60 1.88
CA LEU A 219 10.74 0.25 2.14
C LEU A 219 11.82 -0.02 1.09
N SER A 220 12.23 1.00 0.35
CA SER A 220 13.48 0.97 -0.41
C SER A 220 14.61 1.47 0.47
N ARG A 221 15.50 0.56 0.86
CA ARG A 221 16.69 0.90 1.64
C ARG A 221 17.62 1.80 0.83
N ASN A 222 18.40 2.65 1.50
CA ASN A 222 19.40 3.53 0.86
C ASN A 222 18.83 4.41 -0.26
N ARG A 223 17.53 4.72 -0.20
CA ARG A 223 16.83 5.60 -1.13
C ARG A 223 16.09 6.67 -0.37
N SER A 224 15.85 7.77 -1.07
CA SER A 224 15.09 8.90 -0.57
C SER A 224 14.21 9.44 -1.69
N THR A 225 13.02 9.92 -1.33
CA THR A 225 12.20 10.75 -2.22
C THR A 225 12.51 12.24 -1.97
N PRO A 226 12.49 13.09 -3.00
CA PRO A 226 12.54 14.54 -2.81
C PRO A 226 11.40 15.02 -1.90
N ILE A 227 11.65 16.02 -1.07
CA ILE A 227 10.69 16.44 -0.03
C ILE A 227 9.41 17.04 -0.62
N GLU A 228 9.53 17.67 -1.78
CA GLU A 228 8.44 18.20 -2.60
C GLU A 228 7.51 17.11 -3.13
N MET A 229 8.03 15.89 -3.33
CA MET A 229 7.25 14.72 -3.72
C MET A 229 6.76 13.93 -2.50
N ALA A 230 7.24 14.26 -1.29
CA ALA A 230 6.93 13.49 -0.10
C ALA A 230 5.52 13.82 0.44
N PHE A 231 4.72 12.78 0.67
CA PHE A 231 3.39 12.89 1.24
C PHE A 231 2.96 11.61 1.94
N GLN A 232 1.94 11.75 2.78
CA GLN A 232 1.28 10.64 3.46
C GLN A 232 -0.21 10.94 3.61
N ARG A 233 -1.01 9.90 3.50
CA ARG A 233 -2.46 9.86 3.63
C ARG A 233 -2.79 8.69 4.53
N GLU A 234 -3.72 8.92 5.43
CA GLU A 234 -4.25 7.88 6.31
C GLU A 234 -5.77 7.95 6.17
N HIS A 235 -6.37 6.83 5.80
CA HIS A 235 -7.81 6.74 5.55
C HIS A 235 -8.52 5.92 6.61
N GLU A 236 -9.79 6.23 6.87
CA GLU A 236 -10.66 5.45 7.77
C GLU A 236 -10.02 5.24 9.15
N GLN A 237 -9.38 6.28 9.69
CA GLN A 237 -8.79 6.26 11.02
C GLN A 237 -9.92 6.30 12.06
N ARG A 238 -10.08 5.22 12.83
CA ARG A 238 -11.12 5.10 13.85
C ARG A 238 -10.55 5.30 15.24
N PHE A 239 -11.20 6.15 16.03
CA PHE A 239 -10.89 6.37 17.44
C PHE A 239 -12.17 6.40 18.25
N THR A 240 -12.18 5.82 19.44
CA THR A 240 -13.33 5.89 20.36
C THR A 240 -12.89 6.52 21.67
N ILE A 241 -13.54 7.62 22.06
CA ILE A 241 -13.28 8.29 23.33
C ILE A 241 -14.54 8.27 24.21
N GLY A 242 -14.35 8.08 25.51
CA GLY A 242 -15.42 8.22 26.50
C GLY A 242 -15.45 9.63 27.08
N LEU A 243 -16.63 10.25 27.12
CA LEU A 243 -16.83 11.56 27.74
C LEU A 243 -17.50 11.37 29.09
N ALA A 244 -16.73 11.16 30.17
CA ALA A 244 -17.29 10.79 31.47
C ALA A 244 -17.97 11.96 32.20
N THR A 245 -17.45 13.18 32.03
CA THR A 245 -17.88 14.38 32.74
C THR A 245 -18.28 15.51 31.78
N ASP A 246 -19.05 16.48 32.26
CA ASP A 246 -19.36 17.70 31.50
C ASP A 246 -18.09 18.49 31.13
N SER A 247 -17.02 18.36 31.92
CA SER A 247 -15.72 18.96 31.60
C SER A 247 -15.09 18.31 30.35
N ASP A 248 -15.25 17.00 30.17
CA ASP A 248 -14.73 16.29 29.00
C ASP A 248 -15.48 16.74 27.74
N VAL A 249 -16.81 16.87 27.85
CA VAL A 249 -17.67 17.40 26.78
C VAL A 249 -17.24 18.82 26.43
N ALA A 250 -17.09 19.70 27.42
CA ALA A 250 -16.66 21.08 27.20
C ALA A 250 -15.27 21.16 26.56
N ALA A 251 -14.34 20.29 26.97
CA ALA A 251 -12.99 20.24 26.41
C ALA A 251 -12.94 19.82 24.94
N LEU A 252 -13.81 18.87 24.54
CA LEU A 252 -13.96 18.45 23.14
C LEU A 252 -14.65 19.53 22.30
N VAL A 253 -15.77 20.07 22.79
CA VAL A 253 -16.55 21.09 22.07
C VAL A 253 -15.77 22.40 21.89
N ALA A 254 -14.85 22.71 22.81
CA ALA A 254 -13.96 23.87 22.70
C ALA A 254 -12.87 23.73 21.62
N LYS A 255 -12.72 22.56 20.98
CA LYS A 255 -11.75 22.38 19.91
C LYS A 255 -12.22 23.05 18.63
N GLU A 256 -11.41 23.94 18.08
CA GLU A 256 -11.71 24.66 16.84
C GLU A 256 -11.99 23.73 15.63
N TRP A 257 -11.46 22.51 15.67
CA TRP A 257 -11.67 21.50 14.63
C TRP A 257 -12.93 20.67 14.79
N PHE A 258 -13.65 20.80 15.92
CA PHE A 258 -14.89 20.08 16.19
C PHE A 258 -16.07 21.03 15.95
N THR A 259 -16.88 20.74 14.95
CA THR A 259 -18.09 21.53 14.66
C THR A 259 -19.30 20.63 14.71
N TYR A 260 -20.30 20.96 15.52
CA TYR A 260 -21.56 20.22 15.50
C TYR A 260 -22.17 20.22 14.11
N HIS A 261 -22.59 19.05 13.65
CA HIS A 261 -23.24 18.92 12.35
C HIS A 261 -24.61 19.62 12.41
N ASP A 262 -24.99 20.34 11.35
CA ASP A 262 -26.19 21.17 11.34
C ASP A 262 -27.47 20.37 11.66
N ASN A 263 -27.54 19.14 11.12
CA ASN A 263 -28.65 18.21 11.33
C ASN A 263 -28.47 17.27 12.54
N ALA A 264 -27.52 17.55 13.45
CA ALA A 264 -27.32 16.70 14.61
C ALA A 264 -28.57 16.71 15.51
N PRO A 265 -29.15 15.54 15.83
CA PRO A 265 -30.41 15.47 16.58
C PRO A 265 -30.28 15.87 18.05
N PHE A 266 -29.05 15.89 18.57
CA PHE A 266 -28.75 16.29 19.94
C PHE A 266 -27.34 16.89 20.06
N ARG A 267 -27.04 17.44 21.23
CA ARG A 267 -25.70 17.87 21.65
C ARG A 267 -25.11 16.81 22.58
N LEU A 268 -23.78 16.71 22.60
CA LEU A 268 -23.10 15.73 23.45
C LEU A 268 -23.42 15.98 24.93
N ALA A 269 -23.58 14.90 25.67
CA ALA A 269 -23.78 14.89 27.12
C ALA A 269 -22.70 14.03 27.78
N SER A 270 -22.46 14.23 29.07
CA SER A 270 -21.58 13.33 29.84
C SER A 270 -22.12 11.89 29.86
N GLY A 271 -21.24 10.92 29.94
CA GLY A 271 -21.54 9.48 29.96
C GLY A 271 -21.65 8.82 28.59
N VAL A 272 -21.31 9.51 27.49
CA VAL A 272 -21.40 8.95 26.12
C VAL A 272 -20.04 8.53 25.58
N GLN A 273 -20.06 7.58 24.64
CA GLN A 273 -18.91 7.27 23.79
C GLN A 273 -19.07 7.93 22.43
N VAL A 274 -17.99 8.56 21.96
CA VAL A 274 -17.93 9.20 20.65
C VAL A 274 -16.91 8.46 19.79
N GLU A 275 -17.37 7.95 18.65
CA GLU A 275 -16.55 7.31 17.63
C GLU A 275 -16.20 8.32 16.53
N PHE A 276 -14.92 8.48 16.25
CA PHE A 276 -14.41 9.35 15.20
C PHE A 276 -13.98 8.49 14.02
N CYS A 277 -14.41 8.84 12.80
CA CYS A 277 -13.89 8.28 11.57
C CYS A 277 -13.26 9.41 10.74
N LEU A 278 -11.94 9.38 10.60
CA LEU A 278 -11.15 10.48 10.06
C LEU A 278 -10.27 10.05 8.89
N ASP A 279 -10.09 10.98 7.96
CA ASP A 279 -9.06 10.96 6.93
C ASP A 279 -8.04 12.06 7.22
N SER A 280 -6.75 11.74 7.10
CA SER A 280 -5.67 12.71 7.24
C SER A 280 -4.77 12.74 6.02
N ALA A 281 -4.35 13.93 5.61
CA ALA A 281 -3.36 14.15 4.57
C ALA A 281 -2.23 15.05 5.07
N TYR A 282 -1.00 14.62 4.78
CA TYR A 282 0.24 15.21 5.27
C TYR A 282 1.16 15.53 4.10
N ARG A 283 1.74 16.74 4.13
CA ARG A 283 2.88 17.11 3.29
C ARG A 283 4.08 17.38 4.18
N PHE A 284 5.27 17.04 3.70
CA PHE A 284 6.48 17.18 4.50
C PHE A 284 7.21 18.48 4.18
N LYS A 285 7.85 19.08 5.19
CA LYS A 285 8.79 20.21 5.04
C LYS A 285 10.23 19.73 5.13
N ARG A 286 10.46 18.75 6.00
CA ARG A 286 11.70 18.00 6.25
C ARG A 286 11.34 16.78 7.10
N ASP A 287 12.31 15.92 7.36
CA ASP A 287 12.11 14.75 8.21
C ASP A 287 11.55 15.15 9.59
N GLY A 288 10.45 14.49 9.98
CA GLY A 288 9.74 14.74 11.23
C GLY A 288 8.97 16.06 11.33
N VAL A 289 8.88 16.86 10.27
CA VAL A 289 8.12 18.13 10.27
C VAL A 289 7.23 18.23 9.04
N TYR A 290 5.94 18.38 9.26
CA TYR A 290 4.94 18.59 8.22
C TYR A 290 4.93 20.05 7.77
N SER A 291 4.75 20.28 6.47
CA SER A 291 4.49 21.59 5.85
C SER A 291 3.00 21.94 5.85
N SER A 292 2.15 20.91 5.79
CA SER A 292 0.69 21.03 5.85
C SER A 292 0.10 19.74 6.43
N ILE A 293 -0.93 19.90 7.25
CA ILE A 293 -1.80 18.82 7.74
C ILE A 293 -3.24 19.20 7.43
N LEU A 294 -3.99 18.26 6.87
CA LEU A 294 -5.43 18.32 6.72
C LEU A 294 -6.01 17.07 7.38
N THR A 295 -6.95 17.22 8.30
CA THR A 295 -7.71 16.11 8.88
C THR A 295 -9.18 16.44 8.82
N THR A 296 -9.93 15.57 8.16
CA THR A 296 -11.37 15.73 7.95
C THR A 296 -12.08 14.45 8.33
N GLY A 297 -13.37 14.54 8.64
CA GLY A 297 -14.18 13.37 8.89
C GLY A 297 -15.34 13.68 9.81
N HIS A 298 -15.82 12.66 10.51
CA HIS A 298 -17.05 12.75 11.27
C HIS A 298 -16.91 12.12 12.64
N ALA A 299 -17.71 12.62 13.57
CA ALA A 299 -17.90 12.03 14.88
C ALA A 299 -19.33 11.50 15.03
N TYR A 300 -19.44 10.31 15.62
CA TYR A 300 -20.68 9.57 15.81
C TYR A 300 -20.86 9.20 17.27
N VAL A 301 -22.11 9.12 17.72
CA VAL A 301 -22.46 8.53 19.02
C VAL A 301 -23.24 7.26 18.79
N LYS A 302 -22.82 6.15 19.40
CA LYS A 302 -23.61 4.92 19.38
C LYS A 302 -24.82 5.10 20.30
N SER A 303 -26.01 5.00 19.72
CA SER A 303 -27.24 4.93 20.51
C SER A 303 -27.31 3.60 21.27
N PRO A 304 -28.08 3.52 22.38
CA PRO A 304 -28.36 2.26 23.06
C PRO A 304 -28.99 1.18 22.16
N ALA A 305 -29.62 1.60 21.05
CA ALA A 305 -30.19 0.73 20.03
C ALA A 305 -29.14 0.21 19.01
N GLY A 306 -27.87 0.59 19.16
CA GLY A 306 -26.76 0.16 18.30
C GLY A 306 -26.54 1.02 17.04
N ALA A 307 -27.47 1.91 16.70
CA ALA A 307 -27.30 2.81 15.55
C ALA A 307 -26.30 3.93 15.87
N ALA A 308 -25.35 4.17 14.96
CA ALA A 308 -24.42 5.29 15.02
C ALA A 308 -25.09 6.57 14.52
N VAL A 309 -25.13 7.60 15.37
CA VAL A 309 -25.74 8.90 15.05
C VAL A 309 -24.65 9.92 14.80
N LEU A 310 -24.63 10.52 13.61
CA LEU A 310 -23.73 11.61 13.26
C LEU A 310 -23.99 12.83 14.14
N VAL A 311 -22.95 13.33 14.83
CA VAL A 311 -23.06 14.46 15.75
C VAL A 311 -22.22 15.67 15.35
N ALA A 312 -21.07 15.45 14.71
CA ALA A 312 -20.15 16.54 14.38
C ALA A 312 -19.31 16.24 13.15
N ASP A 313 -18.91 17.32 12.49
CA ASP A 313 -17.91 17.35 11.44
C ASP A 313 -16.57 17.75 12.03
N ILE A 314 -15.55 17.03 11.63
CA ILE A 314 -14.17 17.30 11.98
C ILE A 314 -13.51 17.95 10.79
N ASN A 315 -12.97 19.15 10.97
CA ASN A 315 -12.24 19.87 9.94
C ASN A 315 -11.06 20.62 10.55
N PHE A 316 -9.88 20.07 10.38
CA PHE A 316 -8.65 20.65 10.85
C PHE A 316 -7.69 20.88 9.69
N LYS A 317 -7.16 22.09 9.61
CA LYS A 317 -6.08 22.44 8.68
C LYS A 317 -5.03 23.24 9.41
N CYS A 318 -3.77 22.84 9.27
CA CYS A 318 -2.65 23.64 9.75
C CYS A 318 -1.48 23.62 8.77
N GLY A 319 -0.61 24.63 8.89
CA GLY A 319 0.62 24.72 8.12
C GLY A 319 1.73 23.88 8.75
N THR A 320 2.84 24.53 9.10
CA THR A 320 3.99 23.83 9.66
C THR A 320 3.68 23.28 11.06
N SER A 321 3.81 21.97 11.23
CA SER A 321 3.62 21.31 12.52
C SER A 321 4.50 20.06 12.64
N VAL A 322 4.83 19.67 13.87
CA VAL A 322 5.56 18.42 14.17
C VAL A 322 4.60 17.24 14.38
N LYS A 323 3.35 17.54 14.73
CA LYS A 323 2.32 16.54 15.04
C LYS A 323 0.95 16.97 14.57
N ASN A 324 0.03 16.01 14.44
CA ASN A 324 -1.38 16.27 14.19
C ASN A 324 -2.14 16.46 15.52
N PRO A 325 -2.58 17.68 15.87
CA PRO A 325 -3.25 17.92 17.15
C PRO A 325 -4.57 17.16 17.34
N VAL A 326 -5.29 16.88 16.25
CA VAL A 326 -6.55 16.12 16.30
C VAL A 326 -6.25 14.69 16.72
N ILE A 327 -5.36 14.02 15.99
CA ILE A 327 -4.99 12.63 16.23
C ILE A 327 -4.32 12.47 17.60
N GLU A 328 -3.44 13.40 17.99
CA GLU A 328 -2.80 13.37 19.31
C GLU A 328 -3.78 13.64 20.46
N TYR A 329 -4.85 14.41 20.22
CA TYR A 329 -5.91 14.57 21.21
C TYR A 329 -6.68 13.26 21.37
N LEU A 330 -7.12 12.65 20.26
CA LEU A 330 -7.90 11.42 20.27
C LEU A 330 -7.13 10.26 20.91
N ARG A 331 -5.88 10.01 20.51
CA ARG A 331 -5.03 8.96 21.12
C ARG A 331 -4.85 9.10 22.62
N ARG A 332 -4.80 10.33 23.14
CA ARG A 332 -4.66 10.59 24.59
C ARG A 332 -5.93 10.30 25.39
N HIS A 333 -7.09 10.32 24.74
CA HIS A 333 -8.38 10.12 25.37
C HIS A 333 -9.09 8.85 24.86
N GLU A 334 -8.37 8.03 24.09
CA GLU A 334 -8.88 6.78 23.56
C GLU A 334 -9.18 5.85 24.73
N ALA A 335 -10.42 5.36 24.77
CA ALA A 335 -10.81 4.40 25.78
C ALA A 335 -10.04 3.09 25.53
N SER A 336 -9.34 2.57 26.54
CA SER A 336 -8.73 1.25 26.41
C SER A 336 -9.82 0.23 26.10
N SER A 337 -9.67 -0.50 24.99
CA SER A 337 -10.64 -1.50 24.53
C SER A 337 -10.76 -2.73 25.44
N ASP A 338 -10.08 -2.73 26.59
CA ASP A 338 -9.96 -3.86 27.53
C ASP A 338 -10.94 -3.82 28.72
N GLU A 339 -11.92 -2.90 28.74
CA GLU A 339 -12.96 -2.85 29.79
C GLU A 339 -14.39 -3.03 29.23
N ILE A 340 -14.62 -4.08 28.44
CA ILE A 340 -15.97 -4.61 28.15
C ILE A 340 -16.06 -6.07 28.56
#